data_AF-A0A151EMZ8-F1
#
_entry.id   AF-A0A151EMZ8-F1
#
_cell.length_a   1.000
_cell.length_b   1.000
_cell.length_c   1.000
_cell.angle_alpha   90.00
_cell.angle_beta   90.00
_cell.angle_gamma   90.00
#
_symmetry.space_group_name_H-M   'P 1'
#
loop_
_entity.id
_entity.type
_entity.pdbx_description
1 polymer ?
#
loop_
_entity_poly.entity_id
_entity_poly.type
_entity_poly.pdbx_seq_one_letter_code
_entity_poly.pdbx_strand_id
1 'polypeptide(L)'
;MRKTFELASELDTPNVAFHIFTPYIGTQAFASPEEFGLTILSGNPEEFDKNKEPVVETEYLTSEQIMEFYCESFGISLRKGRQRFWRV
;
A
#
# COMPACT_ATOMS: atom_id res chain seq x y z
N MET A 1 -5.39 8.57 5.28
CA MET A 1 -6.07 7.53 4.48
C MET A 1 -7.41 7.97 3.89
N ARG A 2 -8.43 8.35 4.69
CA ARG A 2 -9.77 8.72 4.17
C ARG A 2 -9.76 9.72 2.99
N LYS A 3 -9.02 10.83 3.11
CA LYS A 3 -8.92 11.84 2.04
C LYS A 3 -8.34 11.30 0.73
N THR A 4 -7.40 10.35 0.80
CA THR A 4 -6.82 9.69 -0.38
C THR A 4 -7.86 8.83 -1.09
N PHE A 5 -8.70 8.13 -0.33
CA PHE A 5 -9.79 7.31 -0.85
C PHE A 5 -10.91 8.13 -1.48
N GLU A 6 -11.27 9.25 -0.85
CA GLU A 6 -12.23 10.21 -1.40
C GLU A 6 -11.71 10.77 -2.73
N LEU A 7 -10.49 11.31 -2.75
CA LEU A 7 -9.88 11.82 -3.97
C LEU A 7 -9.83 10.76 -5.07
N ALA A 8 -9.35 9.55 -4.76
CA ALA A 8 -9.30 8.44 -5.71
C ALA A 8 -10.68 8.08 -6.28
N SER A 9 -11.73 8.23 -5.47
CA SER A 9 -13.13 8.00 -5.89
C SER A 9 -13.66 9.13 -6.78
N GLU A 10 -13.13 10.33 -6.67
CA GLU A 10 -13.51 11.50 -7.48
C GLU A 10 -12.78 11.57 -8.83
N LEU A 11 -11.58 10.97 -8.94
CA LEU A 11 -10.81 10.98 -10.19
C LEU A 11 -11.58 10.32 -11.35
N ASP A 12 -11.68 11.01 -12.49
CA ASP A 12 -12.32 10.49 -13.71
C ASP A 12 -11.38 9.54 -14.48
N THR A 13 -11.01 8.45 -13.83
CA THR A 13 -10.18 7.39 -14.43
C THR A 13 -10.51 6.03 -13.79
N PRO A 14 -10.57 4.95 -14.60
CA PRO A 14 -10.66 3.60 -14.06
C PRO A 14 -9.30 3.08 -13.55
N ASN A 15 -8.21 3.80 -13.82
CA ASN A 15 -6.84 3.37 -13.51
C ASN A 15 -6.36 3.92 -12.16
N VAL A 16 -7.01 3.46 -11.09
CA VAL A 16 -6.57 3.72 -9.73
C VAL A 16 -5.94 2.45 -9.16
N ALA A 17 -4.74 2.57 -8.62
CA ALA A 17 -4.05 1.50 -7.92
C ALA A 17 -3.54 2.01 -6.57
N PHE A 18 -3.64 1.16 -5.56
CA PHE A 18 -3.09 1.40 -4.23
C PHE A 18 -1.97 0.40 -3.99
N HIS A 19 -0.93 0.82 -3.31
CA HIS A 19 0.21 -0.01 -2.96
C HIS A 19 0.56 0.22 -1.51
N ILE A 20 0.92 -0.86 -0.81
CA ILE A 20 1.58 -0.76 0.49
C ILE A 20 2.99 -0.24 0.25
N PHE A 21 3.43 0.68 1.10
CA PHE A 21 4.80 1.18 1.06
C PHE A 21 5.77 0.06 1.44
N THR A 22 6.79 -0.16 0.62
CA THR A 22 7.81 -1.19 0.83
C THR A 22 9.19 -0.54 0.71
N PRO A 23 9.97 -0.44 1.80
CA PRO A 23 11.29 0.18 1.76
C PRO A 23 12.28 -0.80 1.14
N TYR A 24 12.51 -0.69 -0.17
CA TYR A 24 13.41 -1.60 -0.87
C TYR A 24 14.88 -1.42 -0.44
N ILE A 25 15.63 -2.52 -0.47
CA ILE A 25 17.07 -2.53 -0.18
C ILE A 25 17.80 -1.54 -1.09
N GLY A 26 18.65 -0.71 -0.49
CA GLY A 26 19.37 0.37 -1.16
C GLY A 26 18.66 1.72 -1.15
N THR A 27 17.41 1.79 -0.67
CA THR A 27 16.74 3.07 -0.39
C THR A 27 17.12 3.62 0.98
N GLN A 28 17.05 4.95 1.15
CA GLN A 28 17.27 5.59 2.45
C GLN A 28 16.25 5.11 3.50
N ALA A 29 15.00 4.88 3.09
CA ALA A 29 13.96 4.34 3.97
C ALA A 29 14.26 2.92 4.46
N PHE A 30 15.10 2.16 3.75
CA PHE A 30 15.61 0.87 4.23
C PHE A 30 16.89 1.01 5.06
N ALA A 31 17.77 1.94 4.67
CA ALA A 31 19.06 2.13 5.33
C ALA A 31 18.96 2.81 6.71
N SER A 32 18.01 3.74 6.86
CA SER A 32 17.78 4.55 8.06
C SER A 32 16.28 4.71 8.30
N PRO A 33 15.53 3.62 8.54
CA PRO A 33 14.07 3.64 8.63
C PRO A 33 13.54 4.58 9.71
N GLU A 34 14.26 4.74 10.81
CA GLU A 34 13.93 5.62 11.93
C GLU A 34 13.83 7.10 11.53
N GLU A 35 14.62 7.57 10.55
CA GLU A 35 14.55 8.95 10.05
C GLU A 35 13.22 9.25 9.35
N PHE A 36 12.53 8.20 8.89
CA PHE A 36 11.23 8.26 8.22
C PHE A 36 10.09 7.83 9.15
N GLY A 37 10.36 7.62 10.45
CA GLY A 37 9.37 7.12 11.40
C GLY A 37 8.90 5.70 11.08
N LEU A 38 9.79 4.86 10.52
CA LEU A 38 9.51 3.48 10.12
C LEU A 38 10.18 2.49 11.05
N THR A 39 9.51 1.36 11.26
CA THR A 39 10.09 0.15 11.85
C THR A 39 9.96 -0.97 10.84
N ILE A 40 11.07 -1.60 10.46
CA ILE A 40 11.07 -2.76 9.54
C ILE A 40 10.90 -4.03 10.37
N LEU A 41 9.86 -4.81 10.07
CA LEU A 41 9.49 -6.00 10.82
C LEU A 41 10.22 -7.27 10.36
N SER A 42 10.77 -7.26 9.14
CA SER A 42 11.49 -8.39 8.57
C SER A 42 12.81 -7.98 7.91
N GLY A 43 13.87 -8.73 8.21
CA GLY A 43 15.15 -8.62 7.51
C GLY A 43 15.23 -9.46 6.23
N ASN A 44 14.20 -10.23 5.90
CA ASN A 44 14.18 -11.12 4.74
C ASN A 44 13.71 -10.37 3.48
N PRO A 45 14.57 -10.15 2.46
CA PRO A 45 14.21 -9.42 1.24
C PRO A 45 13.06 -10.05 0.45
N GLU A 46 12.85 -11.36 0.56
CA GLU A 46 11.81 -12.08 -0.18
C GLU A 46 10.38 -11.75 0.31
N GLU A 47 10.28 -11.16 1.49
CA GLU A 47 9.04 -10.72 2.10
C GLU A 47 8.64 -9.30 1.67
N PHE A 48 9.54 -8.55 1.01
CA PHE A 48 9.30 -7.19 0.53
C PHE A 48 8.47 -7.19 -0.75
N ASP A 49 7.18 -7.49 -0.62
CA ASP A 49 6.21 -7.49 -1.70
C ASP A 49 5.04 -6.56 -1.37
N LYS A 50 4.80 -5.58 -2.24
CA LYS A 50 3.72 -4.58 -2.13
C LYS A 50 2.30 -5.17 -2.13
N ASN A 51 2.16 -6.46 -2.44
CA ASN A 51 0.89 -7.19 -2.46
C ASN A 51 0.76 -8.23 -1.34
N LYS A 52 1.77 -8.39 -0.47
CA LYS A 52 1.76 -9.30 0.68
C LYS A 52 1.51 -8.52 1.98
N GLU A 53 1.71 -9.20 3.10
CA GLU A 53 1.67 -8.59 4.43
C GLU A 53 2.67 -7.43 4.53
N PRO A 54 2.29 -6.29 5.13
CA PRO A 54 3.20 -5.18 5.34
C PRO A 54 4.39 -5.59 6.21
N VAL A 55 5.60 -5.46 5.67
CA VAL A 55 6.85 -5.70 6.41
C VAL A 55 7.32 -4.47 7.20
N VAL A 56 6.42 -3.51 7.42
CA VAL A 56 6.72 -2.24 8.06
C VAL A 56 5.60 -1.80 9.00
N GLU A 57 6.01 -1.05 10.00
CA GLU A 57 5.15 -0.19 10.80
C GLU A 57 5.63 1.25 10.69
N THR A 58 4.74 2.17 11.02
CA THR A 58 5.07 3.59 11.14
C THR A 58 4.85 4.05 12.58
N GLU A 59 5.32 5.24 12.93
CA GLU A 59 5.02 5.85 14.22
C GLU A 59 3.50 6.04 14.51
N TYR A 60 2.64 5.95 13.48
CA TYR A 60 1.19 6.15 13.61
C TYR A 60 0.35 4.91 13.31
N LEU A 61 0.90 3.91 12.63
CA LEU A 61 0.16 2.77 12.07
C LEU A 61 0.93 1.47 12.25
N THR A 62 0.26 0.47 12.82
CA THR A 62 0.76 -0.91 12.86
C THR A 62 0.64 -1.58 11.50
N SER A 63 1.34 -2.70 11.32
CA SER A 63 1.27 -3.48 10.08
C SER A 63 -0.16 -3.98 9.78
N GLU A 64 -0.93 -4.34 10.81
CA GLU A 64 -2.32 -4.76 10.68
C GLU A 64 -3.20 -3.61 10.19
N GLN A 65 -3.04 -2.41 10.75
CA GLN A 65 -3.81 -1.23 10.32
C GLN A 65 -3.50 -0.84 8.87
N ILE A 66 -2.23 -0.95 8.46
CA ILE A 66 -1.83 -0.74 7.06
C ILE A 66 -2.54 -1.76 6.15
N MET A 67 -2.58 -3.02 6.56
CA MET A 67 -3.26 -4.08 5.81
C MET A 67 -4.77 -3.86 5.74
N GLU A 68 -5.41 -3.42 6.84
CA GLU A 68 -6.83 -3.06 6.86
C GLU A 68 -7.15 -1.98 5.84
N PHE A 69 -6.38 -0.88 5.81
CA PHE A 69 -6.57 0.17 4.81
C PHE A 69 -6.31 -0.32 3.38
N TYR A 70 -5.31 -1.17 3.17
CA TYR A 70 -5.06 -1.77 1.87
C TYR A 70 -6.27 -2.60 1.40
N CYS A 71 -6.84 -3.40 2.30
CA CYS A 71 -8.06 -4.17 2.03
C CYS A 71 -9.26 -3.28 1.69
N GLU A 72 -9.49 -2.19 2.43
CA GLU A 72 -10.54 -1.20 2.12
C GLU A 72 -10.39 -0.62 0.71
N SER A 73 -9.14 -0.40 0.28
CA SER A 73 -8.83 0.18 -1.02
C SER A 73 -9.31 -0.67 -2.21
N PHE A 74 -9.42 -2.00 -2.04
CA PHE A 74 -9.98 -2.89 -3.08
C PHE A 74 -11.44 -2.55 -3.37
N GLY A 75 -12.22 -2.12 -2.39
CA GLY A 75 -13.60 -1.70 -2.60
C GLY A 75 -13.72 -0.51 -3.56
N ILE A 76 -12.72 0.39 -3.53
CA ILE A 76 -12.65 1.56 -4.41
C ILE A 76 -12.21 1.13 -5.80
N SER A 77 -11.14 0.34 -5.88
CA SER A 77 -10.63 -0.21 -7.14
C SER A 77 -11.67 -1.06 -7.87
N LEU A 78 -12.49 -1.85 -7.16
CA LEU A 78 -13.58 -2.64 -7.76
C LEU A 78 -14.72 -1.76 -8.30
N ARG A 79 -15.08 -0.69 -7.58
CA ARG A 79 -16.10 0.28 -8.03
C ARG A 79 -15.65 1.04 -9.28
N LYS A 80 -14.36 1.38 -9.37
CA LYS A 80 -13.74 2.03 -10.54
C LYS A 80 -13.45 1.06 -11.68
N GLY A 81 -13.12 -0.20 -11.36
CA GLY A 81 -12.60 -1.22 -12.27
C GLY A 81 -13.63 -2.10 -12.97
N ARG A 82 -14.95 -1.93 -12.74
CA ARG A 82 -16.01 -2.57 -13.55
C ARG A 82 -16.12 -1.96 -14.95
N GLN A 83 -15.05 -2.04 -15.75
CA GLN A 83 -15.08 -1.88 -17.21
C GLN A 83 -14.00 -2.69 -17.96
N ARG A 84 -13.25 -3.61 -17.31
CA ARG A 84 -12.36 -4.52 -18.03
C ARG A 84 -13.00 -5.89 -18.22
N PHE A 85 -13.66 -6.05 -19.36
CA PHE A 85 -13.86 -7.35 -20.01
C PHE A 85 -12.50 -8.05 -20.12
N TRP A 86 -12.34 -9.18 -19.44
CA TRP A 86 -11.30 -10.14 -19.79
C TRP A 86 -11.78 -10.85 -21.06
N ARG A 87 -11.28 -10.44 -22.23
CA ARG A 87 -11.33 -11.31 -23.40
C ARG A 87 -10.33 -12.43 -23.16
N VAL A 88 -10.89 -13.63 -22.97
CA VAL A 88 -10.24 -14.94 -23.03
C VAL A 88 -9.52 -15.08 -24.36
#